data_AF-A0A812PG83-F1
#
_entry.id   AF-A0A812PG83-F1
#
_cell.length_a   1.000
_cell.length_b   1.000
_cell.length_c   1.000
_cell.angle_alpha   90.00
_cell.angle_beta   90.00
_cell.angle_gamma   90.00
#
_symmetry.space_group_name_H-M   'P 1'
#
loop_
_entity.id
_entity.type
_entity.pdbx_description
1 polymer ?
#
loop_
_entity_poly.entity_id
_entity_poly.type
_entity_poly.pdbx_seq_one_letter_code
_entity_poly.pdbx_strand_id
1 'polypeptide(L)'
;VGVRDIYALEFQIFKNPLWSFFYIFSVCIFMYHACIGWKKVTPVLGIPRGHIWRVELIGYGIMIVMGLVYISFPLYVMATKPFAGYETKIQIPGRIE
;
A
#
# COMPACT_ATOMS: atom_id res chain seq x y z
N VAL A 1 2.10 -30.02 8.75
CA VAL A 1 2.03 -29.03 7.66
C VAL A 1 2.23 -27.66 8.29
N GLY A 2 3.32 -26.95 7.95
CA GLY A 2 3.55 -25.60 8.46
C GLY A 2 2.69 -24.59 7.71
N VAL A 3 2.03 -23.69 8.43
CA VAL A 3 1.34 -22.54 7.82
C VAL A 3 2.43 -21.57 7.36
N ARG A 4 2.39 -21.15 6.09
CA ARG A 4 3.35 -20.18 5.55
C ARG A 4 3.17 -18.84 6.26
N ASP A 5 4.23 -18.36 6.88
CA ASP A 5 4.24 -17.03 7.49
C ASP A 5 4.27 -15.96 6.40
N ILE A 6 3.12 -15.34 6.17
CA ILE A 6 2.93 -14.31 5.16
C ILE A 6 3.66 -13.01 5.52
N TYR A 7 3.79 -12.70 6.81
CA TYR A 7 4.46 -11.49 7.27
C TYR A 7 5.97 -11.58 7.09
N ALA A 8 6.53 -12.77 7.35
CA ALA A 8 7.91 -13.10 7.01
C ALA A 8 8.19 -12.94 5.51
N LEU A 9 7.28 -13.44 4.67
CA LEU A 9 7.42 -13.35 3.21
C LEU A 9 7.35 -11.90 2.71
N GLU A 10 6.37 -11.13 3.18
CA GLU A 10 6.23 -9.71 2.84
C GLU A 10 7.47 -8.91 3.24
N PHE A 11 8.00 -9.15 4.45
CA PHE A 11 9.23 -8.52 4.91
C PHE A 11 10.43 -8.86 4.03
N GLN A 12 10.57 -10.11 3.61
CA GLN A 12 11.65 -10.54 2.69
C GLN A 12 11.55 -9.86 1.32
N ILE A 13 10.34 -9.71 0.78
CA ILE A 13 10.12 -9.04 -0.50
C ILE A 13 10.51 -7.57 -0.40
N PHE A 14 10.06 -6.88 0.65
CA PHE A 14 10.32 -5.44 0.81
C PHE A 14 11.72 -5.10 1.33
N LYS A 15 12.52 -6.09 1.77
CA LYS A 15 13.97 -5.91 1.95
C LYS A 15 14.68 -5.60 0.64
N ASN A 16 14.17 -6.05 -0.50
CA ASN A 16 14.75 -5.69 -1.79
C ASN A 16 14.26 -4.29 -2.19
N PRO A 17 15.14 -3.28 -2.21
CA PRO A 17 14.73 -1.90 -2.46
C PRO A 17 14.11 -1.72 -3.84
N LEU A 18 14.55 -2.48 -4.85
CA LEU A 18 13.97 -2.40 -6.20
C LEU A 18 12.50 -2.82 -6.21
N TRP A 19 12.15 -3.90 -5.50
CA TRP A 19 10.77 -4.35 -5.37
C TRP A 19 9.92 -3.37 -4.54
N SER A 20 10.49 -2.79 -3.48
CA SER A 20 9.81 -1.76 -2.67
C SER A 20 9.52 -0.50 -3.47
N PHE A 21 10.47 0.00 -4.26
CA PHE A 21 10.22 1.16 -5.14
C PHE A 21 9.19 0.86 -6.22
N PHE A 22 9.27 -0.32 -6.86
CA PHE A 22 8.28 -0.74 -7.86
C PHE A 22 6.86 -0.82 -7.26
N TYR A 23 6.73 -1.35 -6.04
CA TYR A 23 5.46 -1.40 -5.33
C TYR A 23 4.92 0.00 -5.02
N ILE A 24 5.75 0.88 -4.43
CA ILE A 24 5.35 2.26 -4.11
C ILE A 24 4.92 3.01 -5.38
N PHE A 25 5.66 2.87 -6.48
CA PHE A 25 5.28 3.44 -7.77
C PHE A 25 3.93 2.92 -8.27
N SER A 26 3.69 1.61 -8.15
CA SER A 26 2.42 1.00 -8.52
C SER A 26 1.26 1.53 -7.66
N VAL A 27 1.47 1.74 -6.36
CA VAL A 27 0.48 2.38 -5.47
C VAL A 27 0.20 3.82 -5.92
N CYS A 28 1.22 4.59 -6.32
CA CYS A 28 1.01 5.95 -6.85
C CYS A 28 0.16 5.95 -8.14
N ILE A 29 0.38 5.00 -9.06
CA ILE A 29 -0.47 4.86 -10.26
C ILE A 29 -1.89 4.48 -9.86
N PHE A 30 -2.05 3.51 -8.96
CA PHE A 30 -3.36 3.08 -8.47
C PHE A 30 -4.13 4.25 -7.84
N MET A 31 -3.44 5.06 -7.04
CA MET A 31 -3.96 6.28 -6.42
C MET A 31 -4.41 7.32 -7.46
N TYR A 32 -3.58 7.56 -8.48
CA TYR A 32 -3.94 8.47 -9.58
C TYR A 32 -5.18 7.98 -10.34
N HIS A 33 -5.24 6.68 -10.65
CA HIS A 33 -6.40 6.04 -11.27
C HIS A 33 -7.65 6.18 -10.41
N ALA A 34 -7.55 5.93 -9.10
CA ALA A 34 -8.65 6.04 -8.16
C ALA A 34 -9.20 7.47 -8.09
N CYS A 35 -8.34 8.49 -8.03
CA CYS A 35 -8.77 9.89 -8.00
C CYS A 35 -9.51 10.29 -9.29
N ILE A 36 -9.00 9.91 -10.47
CA ILE A 36 -9.70 10.16 -11.74
C ILE A 36 -11.03 9.42 -11.79
N GLY A 37 -11.03 8.15 -11.38
CA GLY A 37 -12.22 7.32 -11.28
C GLY A 37 -13.27 7.97 -10.38
N TRP A 38 -12.88 8.49 -9.22
CA TRP A 38 -13.78 9.16 -8.27
C TRP A 38 -14.49 10.33 -8.90
N LYS A 39 -13.74 11.25 -9.51
CA LYS A 39 -14.28 12.41 -10.23
C LYS A 39 -15.24 12.01 -11.36
N LYS A 40 -14.99 10.87 -12.00
CA LYS A 40 -15.84 10.35 -13.07
C LYS A 40 -17.14 9.77 -12.53
N VAL A 41 -17.13 9.11 -11.36
CA VAL A 41 -18.31 8.46 -10.79
C VAL A 41 -19.18 9.40 -9.95
N THR A 42 -18.59 10.40 -9.27
CA THR A 42 -19.32 11.32 -8.38
C THR A 42 -20.57 11.99 -9.01
N PRO A 43 -20.62 12.35 -10.30
CA PRO A 43 -21.81 12.98 -10.88
C PRO A 43 -22.94 11.98 -11.19
N VAL A 44 -22.65 10.67 -11.28
CA VAL A 44 -23.61 9.63 -11.66
C VAL A 44 -24.14 8.83 -10.47
N LEU A 45 -23.65 9.10 -9.25
CA LEU A 45 -24.06 8.41 -8.01
C LEU A 45 -25.34 8.95 -7.36
N GLY A 46 -26.09 9.83 -8.06
CA GLY A 46 -27.34 10.40 -7.53
C GLY A 46 -27.15 11.44 -6.42
N ILE A 47 -25.94 11.98 -6.26
CA ILE A 47 -25.63 13.02 -5.27
C ILE A 47 -26.25 14.36 -5.73
N PRO A 48 -26.93 15.11 -4.85
CA PRO A 48 -27.44 16.45 -5.19
C PRO A 48 -26.32 17.36 -5.70
N ARG A 49 -26.55 18.06 -6.82
CA ARG A 49 -25.50 18.82 -7.56
C ARG A 49 -24.65 19.76 -6.68
N GLY A 50 -25.25 20.41 -5.69
CA GLY A 50 -24.53 21.31 -4.77
C GLY A 50 -23.56 20.62 -3.80
N HIS A 51 -23.67 19.31 -3.61
CA HIS A 51 -22.86 18.54 -2.66
C HIS A 51 -21.74 17.71 -3.32
N ILE A 52 -21.76 17.57 -4.65
CA ILE A 52 -20.78 16.75 -5.39
C ILE A 52 -19.34 17.15 -5.04
N TRP A 53 -19.04 18.44 -5.00
CA TRP A 53 -17.68 18.92 -4.69
C TRP A 53 -17.21 18.51 -3.28
N ARG A 54 -18.11 18.49 -2.29
CA ARG A 54 -17.78 18.08 -0.91
C ARG A 54 -17.49 16.58 -0.86
N VAL A 55 -18.28 15.78 -1.59
CA VAL A 55 -18.10 14.33 -1.68
C VAL A 55 -16.81 13.99 -2.43
N GLU A 56 -16.48 14.75 -3.48
CA GLU A 56 -15.19 14.63 -4.16
C GLU A 56 -14.01 14.87 -3.22
N LEU A 57 -14.05 15.96 -2.45
CA LEU A 57 -13.01 16.30 -1.49
C LEU A 57 -12.82 15.22 -0.42
N ILE A 58 -13.92 14.71 0.15
CA ILE A 58 -13.88 13.63 1.14
C ILE A 58 -13.30 12.34 0.53
N GLY A 59 -13.72 11.99 -0.69
CA GLY A 59 -13.21 10.80 -1.37
C GLY A 59 -11.72 10.87 -1.67
N TYR A 60 -11.21 12.04 -2.10
CA TYR A 60 -9.76 12.21 -2.26
C TYR A 60 -9.01 12.05 -0.94
N GLY A 61 -9.56 12.54 0.16
CA GLY A 61 -9.01 12.32 1.50
C GLY A 61 -8.91 10.83 1.85
N ILE A 62 -9.99 10.08 1.64
CA ILE A 62 -10.03 8.62 1.88
C ILE A 62 -9.00 7.89 1.02
N MET A 63 -8.92 8.23 -0.27
CA MET A 63 -7.96 7.63 -1.18
C MET A 63 -6.53 7.89 -0.69
N ILE A 64 -6.19 9.14 -0.34
CA ILE A 64 -4.84 9.48 0.14
C ILE A 64 -4.48 8.65 1.37
N VAL A 65 -5.41 8.53 2.33
CA VAL A 65 -5.21 7.69 3.53
C VAL A 65 -4.95 6.24 3.15
N MET A 66 -5.74 5.67 2.23
CA MET A 66 -5.52 4.31 1.73
C MET A 66 -4.13 4.15 1.09
N GLY A 67 -3.71 5.09 0.25
CA GLY A 67 -2.38 5.08 -0.36
C GLY A 67 -1.25 5.11 0.67
N LEU A 68 -1.39 5.94 1.71
CA LEU A 68 -0.42 6.01 2.82
C LEU A 68 -0.35 4.70 3.60
N VAL A 69 -1.49 4.04 3.85
CA VAL A 69 -1.53 2.73 4.51
C VAL A 69 -0.77 1.69 3.68
N TYR A 70 -1.01 1.63 2.36
CA TYR A 70 -0.29 0.71 1.48
C TYR A 70 1.23 0.98 1.44
N ILE A 71 1.65 2.25 1.46
CA ILE A 71 3.07 2.65 1.41
C ILE A 71 3.77 2.50 2.79
N SER A 72 3.01 2.51 3.89
CA SER A 72 3.57 2.53 5.25
C SER A 72 4.52 1.36 5.54
N PHE A 73 4.15 0.14 5.15
CA PHE A 73 4.93 -1.06 5.42
C PHE A 73 6.24 -1.13 4.63
N PRO A 74 6.27 -0.98 3.28
CA PRO A 74 7.53 -0.96 2.54
C PRO A 74 8.44 0.19 2.98
N LEU A 75 7.89 1.37 3.32
CA LEU A 75 8.68 2.45 3.90
C LEU A 75 9.30 2.06 5.24
N TYR A 76 8.54 1.43 6.13
CA TYR A 76 9.05 0.94 7.42
C TYR A 76 10.21 -0.05 7.23
N VAL A 77 10.06 -1.01 6.32
CA VAL A 77 11.09 -2.01 6.03
C VAL A 77 12.36 -1.37 5.45
N MET A 78 12.23 -0.35 4.59
CA MET A 78 13.37 0.37 4.04
C MET A 78 14.04 1.31 5.05
N ALA A 79 13.28 1.92 5.97
CA ALA A 79 13.78 2.92 6.91
C ALA A 79 14.38 2.32 8.19
N THR A 80 14.05 1.07 8.52
CA THR A 80 14.53 0.42 9.74
C THR A 80 15.63 -0.60 9.43
N LYS A 81 16.62 -0.71 10.33
CA LYS A 81 17.54 -1.85 10.28
C LYS A 81 16.72 -3.12 10.53
N PRO A 82 16.81 -4.14 9.67
CA PRO A 82 15.85 -5.24 9.67
C PRO A 82 16.04 -6.11 10.93
N PHE A 83 15.27 -5.84 11.97
CA PHE A 83 15.01 -6.80 13.03
C PHE A 83 13.76 -7.57 12.64
N ALA A 84 13.96 -8.69 11.95
CA ALA A 84 12.88 -9.57 11.51
C ALA A 84 12.17 -10.28 12.69
N GLY A 85 12.55 -10.01 13.94
CA GLY A 85 12.18 -10.81 15.11
C GLY A 85 13.32 -11.74 15.53
N TYR A 86 13.06 -12.52 16.58
CA TYR A 86 13.99 -13.51 17.13
C TYR A 86 14.10 -14.79 16.30
N GLU A 87 13.25 -14.94 15.28
CA GLU A 87 13.32 -16.05 14.34
C GLU A 87 14.54 -15.89 13.42
N THR A 88 15.55 -16.72 13.62
CA THR A 88 16.84 -16.64 12.91
C THR A 88 16.70 -16.93 11.42
N LYS A 89 15.67 -17.69 11.00
CA LYS A 89 15.44 -18.08 9.60
C LYS A 89 15.08 -16.90 8.68
N ILE A 90 14.46 -15.85 9.21
CA ILE A 90 14.08 -14.62 8.48
C ILE A 90 15.18 -13.55 8.46
N GLN A 91 16.24 -13.76 9.24
CA GLN A 91 17.41 -12.87 9.23
C GLN A 91 18.32 -13.14 8.03
N ILE A 92 18.36 -14.38 7.53
CA ILE A 92 19.20 -14.79 6.39
C ILE A 92 18.46 -14.47 5.06
N PRO A 93 19.09 -13.78 4.09
CA PRO A 93 18.51 -13.60 2.77
C PRO A 93 18.47 -14.94 2.02
N GLY A 94 17.26 -15.46 1.78
CA GLY A 94 17.05 -16.74 1.09
C GLY A 94 15.61 -17.23 1.26
N ARG A 95 15.15 -18.11 0.36
CA ARG A 95 13.83 -18.75 0.46
C ARG A 95 13.83 -19.67 1.68
N ILE A 96 12.96 -19.40 2.64
CA ILE A 96 12.74 -20.29 3.78
C ILE A 96 11.82 -21.40 3.27
N GLU A 97 12.35 -22.62 3.16
CA GLU A 97 11.57 -23.83 2.93
C GLU A 97 10.92 -24.33 4.22
#